data_AF-A0A0A1DKT8-F1
#
_entry.id   AF-A0A0A1DKT8-F1
#
_cell.length_a   1.000
_cell.length_b   1.000
_cell.length_c   1.000
_cell.angle_alpha   90.00
_cell.angle_beta   90.00
_cell.angle_gamma   90.00
#
_symmetry.space_group_name_H-M   'P 1'
#
loop_
_entity.id
_entity.type
_entity.pdbx_description
1 polymer ?
#
loop_
_entity_poly.entity_id
_entity_poly.type
_entity_poly.pdbx_seq_one_letter_code
_entity_poly.pdbx_strand_id
1 'polypeptide(L)'
;MRTTLAAVLAALALLAAGCGDDDTEPTPTPGVEADGGSDGGDAAGDVPEECRGPFPQAFGTPDLGQISLLPDGFPDPPVEAVLCLTSETVGGQNETASYATDASEEEVLAGYESALASFGAARETDGIGRPIVTATAGDVFLQVTPQEGGFVLAFSRG
;
A
#
# COMPACT_ATOMS: atom_id res chain seq x y z
N MET A 1 -48.34 -12.82 7.24
CA MET A 1 -47.80 -12.24 8.50
C MET A 1 -46.62 -11.38 8.07
N ARG A 2 -46.75 -10.07 7.81
CA ARG A 2 -46.91 -8.94 8.74
C ARG A 2 -45.98 -9.01 9.95
N THR A 3 -44.81 -8.38 9.86
CA THR A 3 -44.23 -7.53 10.92
C THR A 3 -43.09 -6.67 10.37
N THR A 4 -43.34 -5.36 10.38
CA THR A 4 -42.46 -4.18 10.28
C THR A 4 -41.50 -4.06 11.47
N LEU A 5 -40.27 -3.55 11.26
CA LEU A 5 -39.44 -2.85 12.25
C LEU A 5 -38.53 -1.86 11.47
N ALA A 6 -38.81 -0.56 11.44
CA ALA A 6 -38.71 0.46 12.49
C ALA A 6 -37.28 1.00 12.66
N ALA A 7 -37.13 2.26 12.22
CA ALA A 7 -35.95 3.10 12.22
C ALA A 7 -35.46 3.45 13.64
N VAL A 8 -34.14 3.63 13.79
CA VAL A 8 -33.56 4.48 14.83
C VAL A 8 -32.41 5.28 14.21
N LEU A 9 -32.74 6.48 13.74
CA LEU A 9 -31.80 7.58 13.50
C LEU A 9 -31.62 8.30 14.85
N ALA A 10 -30.44 8.22 15.44
CA ALA A 10 -30.08 9.02 16.61
C ALA A 10 -28.81 9.81 16.30
N ALA A 11 -29.00 11.11 16.18
CA ALA A 11 -27.98 12.11 15.94
C ALA A 11 -27.03 12.23 17.14
N LEU A 12 -25.72 12.17 16.87
CA LEU A 12 -24.69 12.68 17.76
C LEU A 12 -24.09 13.94 17.14
N ALA A 13 -24.69 15.07 17.47
CA ALA A 13 -24.07 16.39 17.34
C ALA A 13 -24.11 17.00 18.74
N LEU A 14 -22.95 17.10 19.39
CA LEU A 14 -22.64 17.97 20.52
C LEU A 14 -21.20 17.68 20.96
N LEU A 15 -20.31 18.64 20.75
CA LEU A 15 -19.29 19.11 21.71
C LEU A 15 -18.41 20.17 21.01
N ALA A 16 -18.99 21.34 20.81
CA ALA A 16 -18.24 22.59 20.67
C ALA A 16 -18.30 23.30 22.03
N ALA A 17 -17.22 23.21 22.82
CA ALA A 17 -16.99 24.03 24.01
C ALA A 17 -15.54 23.89 24.53
N GLY A 18 -14.88 25.03 24.76
CA GLY A 18 -13.65 25.17 25.58
C GLY A 18 -12.39 25.45 24.74
N CYS A 19 -11.87 26.68 24.59
CA CYS A 19 -11.36 27.66 25.56
C CYS A 19 -10.03 27.24 26.21
N GLY A 20 -8.96 28.01 26.00
CA GLY A 20 -7.72 27.88 26.77
C GLY A 20 -6.49 28.55 26.13
N ASP A 21 -6.35 29.85 26.39
CA ASP A 21 -5.13 30.69 26.50
C ASP A 21 -3.87 30.41 25.67
N ASP A 22 -3.58 31.42 24.86
CA ASP A 22 -2.26 31.93 24.48
C ASP A 22 -1.55 32.49 25.73
N ASP A 23 -0.32 32.04 26.03
CA ASP A 23 0.86 32.84 26.43
C ASP A 23 1.90 31.92 27.10
N THR A 24 2.91 31.47 26.35
CA THR A 24 4.19 31.04 26.93
C THR A 24 5.27 31.34 25.91
N GLU A 25 5.79 32.56 25.98
CA GLU A 25 7.06 32.91 25.33
C GLU A 25 8.18 31.99 25.88
N PRO A 26 8.90 31.25 25.03
CA PRO A 26 10.07 30.51 25.47
C PRO A 26 11.20 31.51 25.75
N THR A 27 11.61 31.57 27.02
CA THR A 27 12.82 32.26 27.48
C THR A 27 14.03 31.80 26.67
N PRO A 28 14.84 32.70 26.08
CA PRO A 28 16.05 32.30 25.38
C PRO A 28 17.07 31.80 26.39
N THR A 29 17.35 30.50 26.38
CA THR A 29 18.51 29.94 27.09
C THR A 29 19.76 30.26 26.28
N PRO A 30 20.74 31.00 26.83
CA PRO A 30 21.98 31.26 26.14
C PRO A 30 22.93 30.07 26.31
N GLY A 31 23.39 29.51 25.19
CA GLY A 31 24.58 28.68 25.16
C GLY A 31 24.32 27.19 25.01
N VAL A 32 24.11 26.74 23.77
CA VAL A 32 24.81 25.55 23.28
C VAL A 32 25.37 25.91 21.92
N GLU A 33 26.68 25.80 21.83
CA GLU A 33 27.50 26.10 20.66
C GLU A 33 27.00 25.28 19.47
N ALA A 34 26.83 25.96 18.33
CA ALA A 34 26.55 25.34 17.05
C ALA A 34 27.80 24.57 16.61
N ASP A 35 27.88 23.29 16.99
CA ASP A 35 28.75 22.33 16.31
C ASP A 35 28.09 22.00 14.96
N GLY A 36 28.35 22.87 14.00
CA GLY A 36 28.03 22.67 12.60
C GLY A 36 28.81 21.47 12.08
N GLY A 37 28.11 20.35 11.90
CA GLY A 37 28.71 19.15 11.35
C GLY A 37 27.86 17.89 11.50
N SER A 38 26.53 17.98 11.47
CA SER A 38 25.74 16.82 11.04
C SER A 38 25.79 16.79 9.53
N ASP A 39 26.82 16.12 9.01
CA ASP A 39 26.81 15.48 7.71
C ASP A 39 25.65 14.47 7.76
N GLY A 40 24.44 14.99 7.54
CA GLY A 40 23.20 14.24 7.41
C GLY A 40 23.24 13.50 6.10
N GLY A 41 24.09 12.47 6.04
CA GLY A 41 24.24 11.61 4.87
C GLY A 41 22.88 11.02 4.50
N ASP A 42 22.44 11.38 3.30
CA ASP A 42 21.35 10.82 2.52
C ASP A 42 21.18 9.30 2.71
N ALA A 43 20.33 8.91 3.67
CA ALA A 43 19.89 7.52 3.85
C ALA A 43 18.36 7.40 3.76
N ALA A 44 17.66 8.46 3.35
CA ALA A 44 16.31 8.36 2.84
C ALA A 44 16.42 8.09 1.34
N GLY A 45 16.42 6.82 0.94
CA GLY A 45 16.43 6.46 -0.48
C GLY A 45 15.35 7.25 -1.21
N ASP A 46 15.73 7.98 -2.25
CA ASP A 46 14.83 8.83 -3.02
C ASP A 46 13.67 7.98 -3.56
N VAL A 47 12.49 8.22 -3.00
CA VAL A 47 11.24 7.62 -3.48
C VAL A 47 10.95 8.24 -4.86
N PRO A 48 10.75 7.43 -5.91
CA PRO A 48 10.41 7.93 -7.24
C PRO A 48 9.19 8.86 -7.19
N GLU A 49 9.16 9.87 -8.06
CA GLU A 49 8.10 10.89 -8.01
C GLU A 49 6.72 10.26 -8.27
N GLU A 50 6.68 9.28 -9.17
CA GLU A 50 5.54 8.46 -9.55
C GLU A 50 4.97 7.68 -8.35
N CYS A 51 5.79 7.38 -7.35
CA CYS A 51 5.38 6.65 -6.16
C CYS A 51 4.73 7.54 -5.10
N ARG A 52 5.03 8.85 -5.08
CA ARG A 52 4.59 9.76 -4.01
C ARG A 52 3.08 9.97 -3.95
N GLY A 53 2.41 9.90 -5.10
CA GLY A 53 0.95 10.00 -5.21
C GLY A 53 0.22 8.74 -4.75
N PRO A 54 0.36 7.61 -5.48
CA PRO A 54 -0.35 6.36 -5.18
C PRO A 54 0.13 5.65 -3.90
N PHE A 55 1.37 5.89 -3.47
CA PHE A 55 1.99 5.25 -2.29
C PHE A 55 2.72 6.28 -1.41
N PRO A 56 2.01 7.19 -0.73
CA PRO A 56 2.62 8.22 0.11
C PRO A 56 3.45 7.67 1.29
N GLN A 57 3.25 6.39 1.63
CA GLN A 57 4.00 5.63 2.62
C GLN A 57 5.24 4.90 2.08
N ALA A 58 5.54 5.04 0.79
CA ALA A 58 6.78 4.50 0.23
C ALA A 58 7.96 5.24 0.86
N PHE A 59 8.87 4.49 1.48
CA PHE A 59 10.11 5.01 2.06
C PHE A 59 11.25 4.03 1.77
N GLY A 60 12.41 4.55 1.38
CA GLY A 60 13.57 3.74 1.02
C GLY A 60 13.47 3.15 -0.39
N THR A 61 14.52 2.44 -0.79
CA THR A 61 14.60 1.78 -2.10
C THR A 61 13.90 0.42 -2.03
N PRO A 62 12.77 0.21 -2.74
CA PRO A 62 12.09 -1.06 -2.71
C PRO A 62 12.87 -2.12 -3.49
N ASP A 63 12.79 -3.37 -3.04
CA ASP A 63 13.50 -4.49 -3.63
C ASP A 63 12.61 -5.73 -3.65
N LEU A 64 12.30 -6.21 -4.85
CA LEU A 64 11.47 -7.40 -5.05
C LEU A 64 12.17 -8.67 -4.54
N GLY A 65 13.50 -8.68 -4.48
CA GLY A 65 14.28 -9.77 -3.89
C GLY A 65 14.10 -9.94 -2.38
N GLN A 66 13.44 -8.99 -1.71
CA GLN A 66 13.07 -9.09 -0.30
C GLN A 66 11.73 -9.81 -0.07
N ILE A 67 10.96 -10.10 -1.13
CA ILE A 67 9.70 -10.86 -1.03
C ILE A 67 10.03 -12.35 -1.00
N SER A 68 10.03 -12.94 0.19
CA SER A 68 10.37 -14.35 0.43
C SER A 68 9.35 -15.34 -0.15
N LEU A 69 8.10 -14.89 -0.32
CA LEU A 69 6.98 -15.64 -0.89
C LEU A 69 6.88 -15.48 -2.41
N LEU A 70 7.80 -14.75 -3.06
CA LEU A 70 7.80 -14.58 -4.51
C LEU A 70 8.07 -15.94 -5.18
N PRO A 71 7.14 -16.47 -5.97
CA PRO A 71 7.35 -17.76 -6.62
C PRO A 71 8.48 -17.72 -7.64
N ASP A 72 9.23 -18.82 -7.77
CA ASP A 72 10.20 -18.96 -8.86
C ASP A 72 9.51 -18.80 -10.23
N GLY A 73 10.11 -17.98 -11.10
CA GLY A 73 9.56 -17.69 -12.42
C GLY A 73 8.32 -16.80 -12.41
N PHE A 74 8.05 -16.08 -11.31
CA PHE A 74 7.04 -15.03 -11.29
C PHE A 74 7.32 -14.00 -12.40
N PRO A 75 6.31 -13.60 -13.19
CA PRO A 75 6.53 -12.73 -14.34
C PRO A 75 6.87 -11.30 -13.90
N ASP A 76 7.64 -10.60 -14.73
CA ASP A 76 7.74 -9.14 -14.65
C ASP A 76 6.35 -8.50 -14.84
N PRO A 77 6.14 -7.26 -14.37
CA PRO A 77 4.91 -6.53 -14.62
C PRO A 77 4.55 -6.50 -16.11
N PRO A 78 3.32 -6.89 -16.50
CA PRO A 78 2.89 -6.95 -17.90
C PRO A 78 2.61 -5.55 -18.49
N VAL A 79 2.69 -4.51 -17.67
CA VAL A 79 2.58 -3.09 -18.02
C VAL A 79 3.82 -2.35 -17.52
N GLU A 80 4.10 -1.19 -18.09
CA GLU A 80 5.17 -0.32 -17.58
C GLU A 80 4.82 0.15 -16.16
N ALA A 81 5.64 -0.23 -15.19
CA ALA A 81 5.36 0.00 -13.79
C ALA A 81 6.65 0.21 -12.98
N VAL A 82 6.57 1.07 -11.97
CA VAL A 82 7.68 1.38 -11.07
C VAL A 82 7.39 0.74 -9.72
N LEU A 83 8.30 -0.11 -9.23
CA LEU A 83 8.19 -0.66 -7.88
C LEU A 83 8.40 0.47 -6.86
N CYS A 84 7.41 0.65 -5.99
CA CYS A 84 7.36 1.76 -5.04
C CYS A 84 7.57 1.32 -3.60
N LEU A 85 7.06 0.15 -3.24
CA LEU A 85 7.13 -0.34 -1.87
C LEU A 85 7.10 -1.86 -1.85
N THR A 86 7.97 -2.46 -1.05
CA THR A 86 7.85 -3.85 -0.61
C THR A 86 7.60 -3.87 0.90
N SER A 87 6.75 -4.80 1.36
CA SER A 87 6.41 -4.89 2.78
C SER A 87 6.10 -6.34 3.17
N GLU A 88 6.48 -6.71 4.39
CA GLU A 88 6.22 -8.01 5.00
C GLU A 88 5.40 -7.81 6.29
N THR A 89 4.44 -8.70 6.55
CA THR A 89 3.74 -8.79 7.84
C THR A 89 4.56 -9.57 8.87
N VAL A 90 4.43 -9.22 10.15
CA VAL A 90 5.14 -9.91 11.25
C VAL A 90 4.85 -11.41 11.19
N GLY A 91 5.89 -12.21 10.94
CA GLY A 91 5.80 -13.67 10.78
C GLY A 91 5.86 -14.17 9.34
N GLY A 92 6.01 -13.31 8.33
CA GLY A 92 6.30 -13.69 6.94
C GLY A 92 5.16 -14.39 6.19
N GLN A 93 3.95 -14.37 6.74
CA GLN A 93 2.80 -15.08 6.16
C GLN A 93 2.09 -14.28 5.07
N ASN A 94 2.32 -12.96 5.02
CA ASN A 94 1.84 -12.09 3.97
C ASN A 94 2.93 -11.08 3.63
N GLU A 95 3.16 -10.90 2.34
CA GLU A 95 4.08 -9.92 1.78
C GLU A 95 3.39 -9.19 0.63
N THR A 96 3.83 -7.97 0.34
CA THR A 96 3.27 -7.15 -0.72
C THR A 96 4.35 -6.44 -1.51
N ALA A 97 4.09 -6.28 -2.81
CA ALA A 97 4.85 -5.42 -3.70
C ALA A 97 3.88 -4.45 -4.38
N SER A 98 4.15 -3.16 -4.22
CA SER A 98 3.32 -2.06 -4.67
C SER A 98 3.98 -1.35 -5.84
N TYR A 99 3.23 -1.15 -6.92
CA TYR A 99 3.75 -0.58 -8.17
C TYR A 99 2.93 0.63 -8.61
N ALA A 100 3.59 1.72 -9.00
CA ALA A 100 2.97 2.84 -9.70
C ALA A 100 2.93 2.57 -11.21
N THR A 101 1.85 2.96 -11.86
CA THR A 101 1.69 2.83 -13.33
C THR A 101 0.64 3.83 -13.85
N ASP A 102 0.79 4.23 -15.10
CA ASP A 102 -0.23 4.99 -15.86
C ASP A 102 -1.23 4.06 -16.58
N ALA A 103 -1.01 2.74 -16.55
CA ALA A 103 -1.93 1.78 -17.15
C ALA A 103 -3.27 1.78 -16.42
N SER A 104 -4.35 1.56 -17.17
CA SER A 104 -5.69 1.43 -16.57
C SER A 104 -5.81 0.14 -15.75
N GLU A 105 -6.76 0.12 -14.82
CA GLU A 105 -7.05 -1.06 -14.00
C GLU A 105 -7.29 -2.32 -14.85
N GLU A 106 -7.99 -2.16 -15.98
CA GLU A 106 -8.31 -3.26 -16.88
C GLU A 106 -7.07 -3.77 -17.64
N GLU A 107 -6.16 -2.88 -18.03
CA GLU A 107 -4.89 -3.28 -18.65
C GLU A 107 -4.00 -4.05 -17.67
N VAL A 108 -3.91 -3.59 -16.41
CA VAL A 108 -3.20 -4.29 -15.34
C VAL A 108 -3.78 -5.69 -15.13
N LEU A 109 -5.10 -5.77 -14.94
CA LEU A 109 -5.75 -7.04 -14.65
C LEU A 109 -5.70 -8.00 -15.85
N ALA A 110 -5.93 -7.54 -17.08
CA ALA A 110 -5.85 -8.39 -18.28
C ALA A 110 -4.41 -8.87 -18.53
N GLY A 111 -3.42 -8.00 -18.29
CA GLY A 111 -2.02 -8.35 -18.37
C GLY A 111 -1.65 -9.46 -17.38
N TYR A 112 -2.02 -9.32 -16.11
CA TYR A 112 -1.69 -10.32 -15.09
C TYR A 112 -2.50 -11.60 -15.23
N GLU A 113 -3.75 -11.53 -15.67
CA GLU A 113 -4.56 -12.72 -15.99
C GLU A 113 -3.86 -13.59 -17.04
N SER A 114 -3.30 -12.98 -18.09
CA SER A 114 -2.53 -13.71 -19.09
C SER A 114 -1.16 -14.16 -18.57
N ALA A 115 -0.45 -13.30 -17.83
CA ALA A 115 0.91 -13.58 -17.36
C ALA A 115 0.94 -14.69 -16.28
N LEU A 116 -0.10 -14.77 -15.46
CA LEU A 116 -0.24 -15.76 -14.39
C LEU A 116 -1.04 -17.00 -14.80
N ALA A 117 -1.34 -17.17 -16.10
CA ALA A 117 -2.13 -18.30 -16.59
C ALA A 117 -1.54 -19.68 -16.20
N SER A 118 -0.21 -19.81 -16.13
CA SER A 118 0.46 -21.02 -15.66
C SER A 118 0.27 -21.32 -14.18
N PHE A 119 -0.10 -20.31 -13.39
CA PHE A 119 -0.44 -20.40 -11.96
C PHE A 119 -1.96 -20.49 -11.73
N GLY A 120 -2.74 -20.72 -12.79
CA GLY A 120 -4.19 -20.87 -12.70
C GLY A 120 -4.91 -19.55 -12.42
N ALA A 121 -4.46 -18.45 -13.04
CA ALA A 121 -5.06 -17.14 -12.86
C ALA A 121 -6.58 -17.13 -13.08
N ALA A 122 -7.29 -16.39 -12.23
CA ALA A 122 -8.71 -16.17 -12.34
C ALA A 122 -9.06 -14.70 -12.09
N ARG A 123 -9.97 -14.17 -12.89
CA ARG A 123 -10.66 -12.90 -12.61
C ARG A 123 -11.73 -13.12 -11.56
N GLU A 124 -11.63 -12.38 -10.48
CA GLU A 124 -12.57 -12.45 -9.36
C GLU A 124 -12.95 -11.06 -8.88
N THR A 125 -13.74 -11.02 -7.81
CA THR A 125 -14.11 -9.81 -7.12
C THR A 125 -13.72 -9.94 -5.65
N ASP A 126 -13.04 -8.94 -5.11
CA ASP A 126 -12.64 -8.93 -3.70
C ASP A 126 -13.85 -8.84 -2.75
N GLY A 127 -13.58 -8.88 -1.43
CA GLY A 127 -14.62 -8.83 -0.40
C GLY A 127 -15.45 -7.53 -0.36
N ILE A 128 -15.09 -6.50 -1.14
CA ILE A 128 -15.81 -5.23 -1.23
C ILE A 128 -16.35 -4.92 -2.63
N GLY A 129 -16.24 -5.85 -3.57
CA GLY A 129 -16.84 -5.69 -4.90
C GLY A 129 -15.88 -5.20 -5.99
N ARG A 130 -14.56 -5.12 -5.75
CA ARG A 130 -13.60 -4.65 -6.76
C ARG A 130 -13.00 -5.80 -7.57
N PRO A 131 -12.78 -5.63 -8.87
CA PRO A 131 -12.16 -6.66 -9.70
C PRO A 131 -10.70 -6.91 -9.30
N ILE A 132 -10.32 -8.17 -9.23
CA ILE A 132 -8.96 -8.63 -8.90
C ILE A 132 -8.56 -9.78 -9.83
N VAL A 133 -7.27 -10.06 -9.90
CA VAL A 133 -6.76 -11.35 -10.40
C VAL A 133 -6.16 -12.12 -9.25
N THR A 134 -6.55 -13.39 -9.11
CA THR A 134 -5.95 -14.31 -8.14
C THR A 134 -5.24 -15.43 -8.87
N ALA A 135 -4.23 -16.04 -8.24
CA ALA A 135 -3.55 -17.22 -8.75
C ALA A 135 -2.93 -18.01 -7.59
N THR A 136 -2.50 -19.25 -7.86
CA THR A 136 -1.83 -20.09 -6.86
C THR A 136 -0.56 -20.70 -7.43
N ALA A 137 0.56 -20.46 -6.77
CA ALA A 137 1.86 -21.03 -7.13
C ALA A 137 2.35 -21.93 -5.98
N GLY A 138 2.13 -23.24 -6.11
CA GLY A 138 2.41 -24.18 -5.02
C GLY A 138 1.48 -23.93 -3.83
N ASP A 139 2.03 -23.49 -2.71
CA ASP A 139 1.32 -23.16 -1.48
C ASP A 139 1.22 -21.63 -1.23
N VAL A 140 1.66 -20.81 -2.19
CA VAL A 140 1.52 -19.36 -2.16
C VAL A 140 0.27 -18.94 -2.94
N PHE A 141 -0.60 -18.21 -2.27
CA PHE A 141 -1.71 -17.49 -2.89
C PHE A 141 -1.23 -16.12 -3.36
N LEU A 142 -1.64 -15.75 -4.57
CA LEU A 142 -1.28 -14.51 -5.26
C LEU A 142 -2.56 -13.71 -5.50
N GLN A 143 -2.50 -12.41 -5.24
CA GLN A 143 -3.59 -11.49 -5.57
C GLN A 143 -3.04 -10.20 -6.17
N VAL A 144 -3.59 -9.80 -7.31
CA VAL A 144 -3.36 -8.51 -7.97
C VAL A 144 -4.57 -7.63 -7.73
N THR A 145 -4.34 -6.49 -7.08
CA THR A 145 -5.39 -5.51 -6.77
C THR A 145 -5.03 -4.16 -7.39
N PRO A 146 -5.74 -3.71 -8.44
CA PRO A 146 -5.53 -2.39 -8.99
C PRO A 146 -6.07 -1.31 -8.06
N GLN A 147 -5.54 -0.11 -8.22
CA GLN A 147 -5.99 1.10 -7.54
C GLN A 147 -5.65 2.33 -8.38
N GLU A 148 -6.04 3.51 -7.92
CA GLU A 148 -5.70 4.75 -8.60
C GLU A 148 -4.17 4.95 -8.65
N GLY A 149 -3.62 5.10 -9.86
CA GLY A 149 -2.21 5.34 -10.11
C GLY A 149 -1.28 4.15 -9.87
N GLY A 150 -1.81 2.93 -9.67
CA GLY A 150 -0.97 1.78 -9.35
C GLY A 150 -1.69 0.46 -9.15
N PHE A 151 -0.97 -0.53 -8.66
CA PHE A 151 -1.52 -1.80 -8.22
C PHE A 151 -0.68 -2.41 -7.10
N VAL A 152 -1.29 -3.34 -6.37
CA VAL A 152 -0.65 -4.10 -5.29
C VAL A 152 -0.68 -5.58 -5.64
N LEU A 153 0.49 -6.21 -5.58
CA LEU A 153 0.66 -7.65 -5.53
C LEU A 153 0.70 -8.07 -4.07
N ALA A 154 -0.15 -9.01 -3.68
CA ALA A 154 -0.12 -9.65 -2.39
C ALA A 154 0.25 -11.13 -2.54
N PHE A 155 1.16 -11.58 -1.69
CA PHE A 155 1.63 -12.95 -1.58
C PHE A 155 1.27 -13.44 -0.19
N SER A 156 0.62 -14.59 -0.07
CA SER A 156 0.28 -15.15 1.24
C SER A 156 0.37 -16.66 1.31
N ARG A 157 0.65 -17.17 2.50
CA ARG A 157 0.70 -18.61 2.82
C ARG A 157 -0.20 -18.90 4.02
N GLY A 158 -1.06 -19.92 3.87
CA GLY A 158 -2.00 -20.40 4.91
C GLY A 158 -1.44 -21.52 5.77
#